data_AF-A0AAN6LK71-F1
#
_entry.id   AF-A0AAN6LK71-F1
#
_cell.length_a   1.000
_cell.length_b   1.000
_cell.length_c   1.000
_cell.angle_alpha   90.00
_cell.angle_beta   90.00
_cell.angle_gamma   90.00
#
_symmetry.space_group_name_H-M   'P 1'
#
loop_
_entity.id
_entity.type
_entity.pdbx_description
1 polymer ?
#
loop_
_entity_poly.entity_id
_entity_poly.type
_entity_poly.pdbx_seq_one_letter_code
_entity_poly.pdbx_strand_id
1 'polypeptide(L)'
;MRLSTVLASTAVLAASMCPGPFGGLNSRHNRARSSSSYKTSGEEFFVRGLAYQEEFSGKGTGSGSGLKHKDNLADVEGCKRDVPLLKELKTNTIRVYQIDPEADHKEGMEILDDAGIYVVADLSEPVDSINRHDPEWNHDL
;
A
#
# COMPACT_ATOMS: atom_id res chain seq x y z
N MET A 1 53.81 -34.24 -49.05
CA MET A 1 53.25 -34.59 -47.74
C MET A 1 52.23 -33.52 -47.37
N ARG A 2 50.97 -33.94 -47.19
CA ARG A 2 49.83 -33.10 -46.82
C ARG A 2 49.85 -32.91 -45.30
N LEU A 3 49.70 -31.68 -44.80
CA LEU A 3 49.22 -31.45 -43.43
C LEU A 3 48.16 -30.35 -43.44
N SER A 4 46.97 -30.78 -43.04
CA SER A 4 45.71 -30.05 -43.04
C SER A 4 45.61 -29.15 -41.82
N THR A 5 45.21 -27.90 -42.02
CA THR A 5 44.77 -26.98 -40.97
C THR A 5 43.39 -27.40 -40.46
N VAL A 6 43.28 -27.70 -39.16
CA VAL A 6 42.00 -27.96 -38.48
C VAL A 6 41.45 -26.62 -37.99
N LEU A 7 40.30 -26.19 -38.52
CA LEU A 7 39.49 -25.13 -37.91
C LEU A 7 38.71 -25.72 -36.73
N ALA A 8 38.91 -25.18 -35.53
CA ALA A 8 38.01 -25.39 -34.40
C ALA A 8 36.86 -24.39 -34.48
N SER A 9 35.68 -24.83 -34.93
CA SER A 9 34.44 -24.07 -34.81
C SER A 9 33.89 -24.19 -33.39
N THR A 10 34.01 -23.12 -32.59
CA THR A 10 33.24 -22.97 -31.36
C THR A 10 31.81 -22.59 -31.70
N ALA A 11 30.87 -23.52 -31.50
CA ALA A 11 29.44 -23.23 -31.57
C ALA A 11 29.02 -22.41 -30.34
N VAL A 12 28.63 -21.16 -30.54
CA VAL A 12 27.94 -20.36 -29.52
C VAL A 12 26.47 -20.77 -29.55
N LEU A 13 26.01 -21.45 -28.50
CA LEU A 13 24.59 -21.78 -28.32
C LEU A 13 23.88 -20.52 -27.83
N ALA A 14 23.22 -19.80 -28.74
CA ALA A 14 22.35 -18.70 -28.37
C ALA A 14 21.07 -19.28 -27.73
N ALA A 15 20.99 -19.24 -26.40
CA ALA A 15 19.75 -19.48 -25.68
C ALA A 15 18.79 -18.31 -25.97
N SER A 16 17.82 -18.55 -26.85
CA SER A 16 16.69 -17.65 -27.06
C SER A 16 15.85 -17.62 -25.78
N MET A 17 16.07 -16.62 -24.92
CA MET A 17 15.12 -16.29 -23.87
C MET A 17 13.97 -15.55 -24.53
N CYS A 18 12.87 -16.26 -24.79
CA CYS A 18 11.59 -15.66 -25.12
C CYS A 18 11.15 -14.87 -23.87
N PRO A 19 11.12 -13.52 -23.88
CA PRO A 19 10.54 -12.78 -22.79
C PRO A 19 9.02 -12.89 -22.94
N GLY A 20 8.44 -13.88 -22.27
CA GLY A 20 6.99 -13.89 -22.07
C GLY A 20 6.59 -12.64 -21.31
N PRO A 21 5.45 -12.00 -21.64
CA PRO A 21 4.95 -10.84 -20.92
C PRO A 21 4.32 -11.31 -19.61
N PHE A 22 5.13 -11.77 -18.67
CA PHE A 22 4.76 -11.73 -17.27
C PHE A 22 5.33 -10.43 -16.70
N GLY A 23 4.67 -9.33 -17.06
CA GLY A 23 4.65 -8.15 -16.21
C GLY A 23 3.95 -8.57 -14.92
N GLY A 24 4.70 -9.20 -14.02
CA GLY A 24 4.26 -9.40 -12.66
C GLY A 24 3.95 -8.01 -12.11
N LEU A 25 2.72 -7.80 -11.68
CA LEU A 25 2.41 -6.77 -10.70
C LEU A 25 3.44 -6.95 -9.58
N ASN A 26 4.43 -6.07 -9.52
CA ASN A 26 5.42 -6.03 -8.45
C ASN A 26 4.70 -5.52 -7.21
N SER A 27 3.82 -6.36 -6.66
CA SER A 27 3.02 -6.01 -5.52
C SER A 27 3.98 -5.96 -4.32
N ARG A 28 4.31 -4.72 -3.91
CA ARG A 28 5.30 -4.46 -2.85
C ARG A 28 4.67 -4.88 -1.53
N HIS A 29 4.95 -6.11 -1.12
CA HIS A 29 4.44 -6.66 0.13
C HIS A 29 5.50 -6.54 1.23
N ASN A 30 5.12 -5.97 2.36
CA ASN A 30 5.92 -6.06 3.58
C ASN A 30 5.39 -7.23 4.42
N ARG A 31 6.27 -8.14 4.82
CA ARG A 31 5.98 -9.25 5.71
C ARG A 31 6.65 -9.00 7.06
N ALA A 32 5.86 -9.02 8.13
CA ALA A 32 6.41 -9.06 9.49
C ALA A 32 7.15 -10.39 9.72
N ARG A 33 8.40 -10.34 10.19
CA ARG A 33 9.14 -11.50 10.72
C ARG A 33 9.78 -11.10 12.04
N SER A 34 9.33 -11.69 13.15
CA SER A 34 9.76 -11.27 14.51
C SER A 34 9.40 -9.79 14.76
N SER A 35 10.11 -9.11 15.66
CA SER A 35 9.94 -7.68 15.99
C SER A 35 10.16 -6.70 14.82
N SER A 36 10.53 -7.18 13.63
CA SER A 36 10.86 -6.37 12.46
C SER A 36 9.97 -6.70 11.26
N SER A 37 9.55 -5.67 10.52
CA SER A 37 8.88 -5.81 9.23
C SER A 37 9.91 -5.83 8.12
N TYR A 38 9.76 -6.71 7.13
CA TYR A 38 10.66 -6.80 5.98
C TYR A 38 9.90 -6.60 4.68
N LYS A 39 10.49 -5.93 3.69
CA LYS A 39 10.03 -6.06 2.30
C LYS A 39 10.21 -7.50 1.84
N THR A 40 9.48 -7.92 0.80
CA THR A 40 9.69 -9.24 0.17
C THR A 40 11.15 -9.47 -0.28
N SER A 41 11.93 -8.40 -0.49
CA SER A 41 13.36 -8.44 -0.81
C SER A 41 14.28 -8.84 0.36
N GLY A 42 13.77 -8.95 1.59
CA GLY A 42 14.57 -9.25 2.78
C GLY A 42 15.21 -8.02 3.44
N GLU A 43 14.95 -6.82 2.93
CA GLU A 43 15.32 -5.56 3.59
C GLU A 43 14.34 -5.22 4.72
N GLU A 44 14.84 -4.73 5.84
CA GLU A 44 14.01 -4.23 6.93
C GLU A 44 13.24 -2.96 6.49
N PHE A 45 11.97 -2.90 6.87
CA PHE A 45 11.05 -1.83 6.56
C PHE A 45 10.84 -0.95 7.80
N PHE A 46 11.38 0.26 7.76
CA PHE A 46 11.17 1.28 8.78
C PHE A 46 10.01 2.19 8.39
N VAL A 47 9.05 2.36 9.31
CA VAL A 47 7.92 3.27 9.14
C VAL A 47 8.39 4.72 9.33
N ARG A 48 8.21 5.54 8.30
CA ARG A 48 8.33 7.00 8.32
C ARG A 48 6.98 7.55 7.91
N GLY A 49 6.08 7.60 8.89
CA GLY A 49 4.67 7.84 8.62
C GLY A 49 4.05 9.00 9.37
N LEU A 50 2.86 9.37 8.90
CA LEU A 50 2.01 10.39 9.49
C LEU A 50 0.54 9.95 9.48
N ALA A 51 -0.26 10.61 10.29
CA ALA A 51 -1.71 10.48 10.29
C ALA A 51 -2.30 11.25 9.09
N TYR A 52 -3.10 10.58 8.25
CA TYR A 52 -3.73 11.15 7.07
C TYR A 52 -5.24 10.96 7.15
N GLN A 53 -5.92 11.91 7.79
CA GLN A 53 -7.37 11.91 7.97
C GLN A 53 -7.83 13.35 8.02
N GLU A 54 -8.81 13.72 7.20
CA GLU A 54 -9.49 15.03 7.36
C GLU A 54 -10.32 15.02 8.65
N GLU A 55 -10.38 16.18 9.31
CA GLU A 55 -11.09 16.30 10.58
C GLU A 55 -12.57 15.97 10.42
N PHE A 56 -13.11 15.24 11.39
CA PHE A 56 -14.53 15.04 11.56
C PHE A 56 -15.23 16.39 11.77
N SER A 57 -15.87 16.91 10.72
CA SER A 57 -16.65 18.15 10.79
C SER A 57 -18.07 17.90 11.33
N GLY A 58 -18.18 17.18 12.44
CA GLY A 58 -19.41 17.04 13.22
C GLY A 58 -19.33 17.90 14.47
N LYS A 59 -20.13 18.97 14.55
CA LYS A 59 -20.35 19.66 15.83
C LYS A 59 -21.04 18.70 16.80
N GLY A 60 -20.29 18.13 17.72
CA GLY A 60 -20.82 17.47 18.92
C GLY A 60 -20.55 15.97 19.02
N THR A 61 -20.56 15.50 20.27
CA THR A 61 -20.40 14.12 20.73
C THR A 61 -21.62 13.23 20.41
N GLY A 62 -22.25 13.40 19.24
CA GLY A 62 -23.52 12.77 18.91
C GLY A 62 -23.35 11.54 18.01
N SER A 63 -23.70 10.36 18.52
CA SER A 63 -24.04 9.19 17.68
C SER A 63 -25.32 9.49 16.91
N GLY A 64 -25.23 9.68 15.60
CA GLY A 64 -26.40 9.85 14.73
C GLY A 64 -26.02 9.71 13.26
N SER A 65 -26.89 9.11 12.45
CA SER A 65 -26.67 8.68 11.05
C SER A 65 -26.35 9.78 10.01
N GLY A 66 -25.90 10.96 10.46
CA GLY A 66 -25.41 12.06 9.64
C GLY A 66 -23.91 12.35 9.85
N LEU A 67 -23.19 11.46 10.55
CA LEU A 67 -21.74 11.54 10.72
C LEU A 67 -21.03 11.29 9.38
N LYS A 68 -20.86 12.36 8.60
CA LYS A 68 -20.09 12.29 7.36
C LYS A 68 -18.60 12.40 7.69
N HIS A 69 -18.00 11.26 7.96
CA HIS A 69 -16.57 11.11 7.87
C HIS A 69 -16.17 11.19 6.40
N LYS A 70 -15.10 11.94 6.09
CA LYS A 70 -14.58 11.99 4.73
C LYS A 70 -13.49 10.95 4.60
N ASP A 71 -13.71 9.99 3.72
CA ASP A 71 -12.70 9.02 3.33
C ASP A 71 -11.72 9.67 2.35
N ASN A 72 -10.51 9.94 2.84
CA ASN A 72 -9.46 10.56 2.03
C ASN A 72 -8.88 9.63 0.98
N LEU A 73 -9.04 8.31 1.12
CA LEU A 73 -8.57 7.31 0.15
C LEU A 73 -9.52 7.16 -1.04
N ALA A 74 -10.81 7.42 -0.83
CA ALA A 74 -11.81 7.47 -1.90
C ALA A 74 -11.82 8.82 -2.64
N ASP A 75 -11.30 9.89 -2.03
CA ASP A 75 -11.12 11.20 -2.68
C ASP A 75 -9.87 11.22 -3.57
N VAL A 76 -10.05 10.81 -4.83
CA VAL A 76 -8.99 10.77 -5.85
C VAL A 76 -8.31 12.13 -6.04
N GLU A 77 -9.08 13.22 -6.07
CA GLU A 77 -8.52 14.56 -6.30
C GLU A 77 -7.73 15.04 -5.07
N GLY A 78 -8.21 14.70 -3.86
CA GLY A 78 -7.46 14.86 -2.61
C GLY A 78 -6.13 14.09 -2.65
N CYS A 79 -6.17 12.82 -3.03
CA CYS A 79 -4.97 11.98 -3.18
C CYS A 79 -3.96 12.59 -4.17
N LYS A 80 -4.41 13.04 -5.35
CA LYS A 80 -3.56 13.68 -6.37
C LYS A 80 -2.91 14.96 -5.87
N ARG A 81 -3.61 15.74 -5.04
CA ARG A 81 -3.10 16.96 -4.42
C ARG A 81 -2.06 16.67 -3.34
N ASP A 82 -2.33 15.70 -2.46
CA ASP A 82 -1.59 15.53 -1.22
C ASP A 82 -0.37 14.59 -1.38
N VAL A 83 -0.44 13.59 -2.24
CA VAL A 83 0.66 12.62 -2.47
C VAL A 83 1.99 13.28 -2.89
N PRO A 84 2.03 14.30 -3.77
CA PRO A 84 3.26 15.03 -4.04
C PRO A 84 3.91 15.63 -2.77
N LEU A 85 3.11 16.18 -1.87
CA LEU A 85 3.58 16.75 -0.61
C LEU A 85 4.07 15.66 0.35
N LEU A 86 3.37 14.53 0.41
CA LEU A 86 3.80 13.37 1.21
C LEU A 86 5.18 12.84 0.75
N LYS A 87 5.44 12.85 -0.56
CA LYS A 87 6.74 12.50 -1.14
C LYS A 87 7.82 13.50 -0.78
N GLU A 88 7.53 14.80 -0.80
CA GLU A 88 8.47 15.84 -0.35
C GLU A 88 8.86 15.68 1.12
N LEU A 89 7.89 15.29 1.96
CA LEU A 89 8.11 14.94 3.36
C LEU A 89 8.85 13.60 3.58
N LYS A 90 9.14 12.87 2.49
CA LYS A 90 9.78 11.53 2.50
C LYS A 90 8.97 10.49 3.28
N THR A 91 7.66 10.69 3.35
CA THR A 91 6.71 9.76 3.95
C THR A 91 6.69 8.46 3.14
N ASN A 92 6.74 7.33 3.83
CA ASN A 92 6.55 6.01 3.19
C ASN A 92 5.33 5.27 3.75
N THR A 93 4.64 5.80 4.75
CA THR A 93 3.45 5.15 5.30
C THR A 93 2.47 6.22 5.79
N ILE A 94 1.20 6.06 5.49
CA ILE A 94 0.14 6.86 6.09
C ILE A 94 -0.74 5.99 6.97
N ARG A 95 -1.26 6.56 8.06
CA ARG A 95 -2.30 5.93 8.87
C ARG A 95 -3.63 6.63 8.63
N VAL A 96 -4.63 5.86 8.26
CA VAL A 96 -6.00 6.31 8.01
C VAL A 96 -6.91 5.70 9.06
N TYR A 97 -7.74 6.52 9.68
CA TYR A 97 -8.56 6.10 10.84
C TYR A 97 -9.96 5.67 10.44
N GLN A 98 -10.44 6.11 9.28
CA GLN A 98 -11.81 5.87 8.83
C GLN A 98 -11.81 5.67 7.32
N ILE A 99 -12.43 4.59 6.89
CA ILE A 99 -12.55 4.20 5.49
C ILE A 99 -14.02 3.85 5.26
N ASP A 100 -14.62 4.35 4.20
CA ASP A 100 -15.97 3.97 3.78
C ASP A 100 -15.85 2.67 2.96
N PRO A 101 -16.24 1.49 3.49
CA PRO A 101 -16.07 0.22 2.81
C PRO A 101 -16.93 0.08 1.53
N GLU A 102 -17.95 0.92 1.36
CA GLU A 102 -18.83 0.91 0.19
C GLU A 102 -18.26 1.77 -0.97
N ALA A 103 -17.23 2.59 -0.71
CA ALA A 103 -16.57 3.41 -1.71
C ALA A 103 -15.47 2.64 -2.49
N ASP A 104 -15.14 3.11 -3.70
CA ASP A 104 -14.04 2.55 -4.50
C ASP A 104 -12.71 3.26 -4.18
N HIS A 105 -11.77 2.55 -3.56
CA HIS A 105 -10.43 3.08 -3.23
C HIS A 105 -9.35 2.72 -4.27
N LYS A 106 -9.71 2.07 -5.38
CA LYS A 106 -8.72 1.53 -6.32
C LYS A 106 -7.78 2.60 -6.86
N GLU A 107 -8.31 3.71 -7.37
CA GLU A 107 -7.49 4.78 -7.95
C GLU A 107 -6.66 5.49 -6.87
N GLY A 108 -7.22 5.75 -5.68
CA GLY A 108 -6.48 6.33 -4.56
C GLY A 108 -5.30 5.47 -4.11
N MET A 109 -5.51 4.15 -4.00
CA MET A 109 -4.48 3.19 -3.64
C MET A 109 -3.41 3.03 -4.74
N GLU A 110 -3.79 3.11 -6.02
CA GLU A 110 -2.84 3.10 -7.13
C GLU A 110 -1.92 4.34 -7.09
N ILE A 111 -2.47 5.53 -6.81
CA ILE A 111 -1.67 6.76 -6.66
C ILE A 111 -0.65 6.62 -5.50
N LEU A 112 -1.07 6.02 -4.39
CA LEU A 112 -0.19 5.78 -3.24
C LEU A 112 0.89 4.73 -3.54
N ASP A 113 0.56 3.64 -4.23
CA ASP A 113 1.52 2.60 -4.62
C ASP A 113 2.56 3.12 -5.63
N ASP A 114 2.13 3.94 -6.58
CA ASP A 114 3.02 4.64 -7.53
C ASP A 114 4.00 5.56 -6.80
N ALA A 115 3.55 6.20 -5.71
CA ALA A 115 4.39 6.99 -4.82
C ALA A 115 5.26 6.15 -3.87
N GLY A 116 5.00 4.84 -3.75
CA GLY A 116 5.66 3.95 -2.80
C GLY A 116 5.26 4.18 -1.34
N ILE A 117 4.05 4.68 -1.11
CA ILE A 117 3.47 4.97 0.20
C ILE A 117 2.56 3.81 0.61
N TYR A 118 2.83 3.23 1.78
CA TYR A 118 2.02 2.17 2.37
C TYR A 118 0.89 2.75 3.22
N VAL A 119 -0.18 1.97 3.44
CA VAL A 119 -1.31 2.39 4.26
C VAL A 119 -1.43 1.48 5.48
N VAL A 120 -1.63 2.07 6.65
CA VAL A 120 -2.11 1.43 7.87
C VAL A 120 -3.55 1.89 8.06
N ALA A 121 -4.50 0.99 7.89
CA ALA A 121 -5.93 1.27 8.03
C ALA A 121 -6.44 0.77 9.37
N ASP A 122 -7.11 1.64 10.11
CA ASP A 122 -7.90 1.22 11.27
C ASP A 122 -9.23 0.62 10.75
N LEU A 123 -9.65 -0.51 11.34
CA LEU A 123 -10.92 -1.17 10.98
C LEU A 123 -12.12 -0.63 11.75
N SER A 124 -11.86 0.04 12.88
CA SER A 124 -12.89 0.60 13.73
C SER A 124 -13.26 2.01 13.30
N GLU A 125 -14.52 2.36 13.50
CA GLU A 125 -15.02 3.72 13.33
C GLU A 125 -15.45 4.30 14.69
N PRO A 126 -15.58 5.62 14.85
CA PRO A 126 -16.04 6.23 16.11
C PRO A 126 -17.38 5.71 16.60
N VAL A 127 -18.27 5.29 15.67
CA VAL A 127 -19.56 4.68 15.98
C VAL A 127 -19.44 3.17 16.21
N ASP A 128 -18.64 2.48 15.39
CA ASP A 128 -18.48 1.03 15.41
C ASP A 128 -17.06 0.66 15.86
N SER A 129 -16.89 0.58 17.18
CA SER A 129 -15.62 0.23 17.83
C SER A 129 -15.85 -0.48 19.16
N ILE A 130 -14.83 -1.20 19.63
CA ILE A 130 -14.84 -1.79 20.97
C ILE A 130 -14.91 -0.67 22.01
N ASN A 131 -16.02 -0.62 22.76
CA ASN A 131 -16.20 0.36 23.83
C ASN A 131 -15.23 0.08 24.99
N ARG A 132 -14.37 1.03 25.31
CA ARG A 132 -13.38 0.88 26.41
C ARG A 132 -14.00 0.75 27.80
N HIS A 133 -15.21 1.26 28.00
CA HIS A 133 -15.89 1.22 29.31
C HIS A 133 -16.64 -0.09 29.54
N ASP A 134 -17.07 -0.73 28.46
CA ASP A 134 -17.78 -2.01 28.46
C ASP A 134 -17.38 -2.80 27.20
N PRO A 135 -16.25 -3.52 27.24
CA PRO A 135 -15.64 -4.08 26.03
C PRO A 135 -16.36 -5.34 25.56
N GLU A 136 -16.83 -5.31 24.31
CA GLU A 136 -17.46 -6.45 23.65
C GLU A 136 -16.80 -6.71 22.27
N TRP A 137 -16.80 -7.99 21.85
CA TRP A 137 -16.45 -8.43 20.51
C TRP A 137 -17.60 -9.29 19.98
N ASN A 138 -18.31 -8.82 18.96
CA ASN A 138 -19.54 -9.43 18.47
C ASN A 138 -19.59 -9.40 16.92
N HIS A 139 -20.73 -9.79 16.34
CA HIS A 139 -20.90 -9.86 14.88
C HIS A 139 -21.22 -8.53 14.21
N ASP A 140 -21.51 -7.50 15.00
CA ASP A 140 -21.85 -6.17 14.52
C ASP A 140 -20.61 -5.25 14.46
N LEU A 141 -19.42 -5.76 14.84
CA LEU A 141 -18.10 -5.13 14.75
C LEU A 141 -17.24 -5.69 13.61
#